data_AF-A0A433P6K7-F1
#
_entry.id   AF-A0A433P6K7-F1
#
_cell.length_a   1.000
_cell.length_b   1.000
_cell.length_c   1.000
_cell.angle_alpha   90.00
_cell.angle_beta   90.00
_cell.angle_gamma   90.00
#
_symmetry.space_group_name_H-M   'P 1'
#
loop_
_entity.id
_entity.type
_entity.pdbx_description
1 polymer ?
#
loop_
_entity_poly.entity_id
_entity_poly.type
_entity_poly.pdbx_seq_one_letter_code
_entity_poly.pdbx_strand_id
1 'polypeptide(L)'
;MRVHEVVAWKFSFLFMLAFAGVVPQDGILAAGKADCKVDEEVKSPNASFVPLCLPKPSLHPCDNVGNPWPTIIVEVAKSKTVTHARNNVNFYLHSNRAEDVILFYLGKWEGCTDAAGQPLRYLLCEHYCHQRSPQHENQYQPFMTYEFGTVHPNGRKYNGCSAHGMQVLMIQ
;
A
#
# COMPACT_ATOMS: atom_id res chain seq x y z
N MET A 1 20.00 -5.83 6.05
CA MET A 1 18.62 -5.28 6.08
C MET A 1 17.93 -5.63 4.76
N ARG A 2 16.75 -6.23 4.80
CA ARG A 2 16.05 -6.66 3.57
C ARG A 2 15.45 -5.42 2.89
N VAL A 3 15.46 -5.36 1.56
CA VAL A 3 15.06 -4.14 0.82
C VAL A 3 13.61 -3.70 1.13
N HIS A 4 12.70 -4.61 1.45
CA HIS A 4 11.33 -4.25 1.84
C HIS A 4 11.27 -3.52 3.19
N GLU A 5 12.16 -3.84 4.13
CA GLU A 5 12.27 -3.14 5.43
C GLU A 5 12.73 -1.69 5.21
N VAL A 6 13.67 -1.47 4.28
CA VAL A 6 14.15 -0.13 3.91
C VAL A 6 13.04 0.71 3.26
N VAL A 7 12.27 0.12 2.34
CA VAL A 7 11.17 0.82 1.65
C VAL A 7 10.05 1.17 2.63
N ALA A 8 9.63 0.20 3.45
CA ALA A 8 8.59 0.41 4.46
C ALA A 8 8.99 1.51 5.46
N TRP A 9 10.25 1.50 5.91
CA TRP A 9 10.77 2.54 6.80
C TRP A 9 10.79 3.93 6.14
N LYS A 10 11.30 4.05 4.91
CA LYS A 10 11.33 5.33 4.18
C LYS A 10 9.93 5.87 3.92
N PHE A 11 9.00 5.00 3.52
CA PHE A 11 7.61 5.38 3.33
C PHE A 11 7.01 5.89 4.64
N SER A 12 7.13 5.12 5.73
CA SER A 12 6.59 5.50 7.03
C SER A 12 7.16 6.83 7.52
N PHE A 13 8.47 7.04 7.34
CA PHE A 13 9.12 8.31 7.68
C PHE A 13 8.53 9.48 6.89
N LEU A 14 8.44 9.37 5.57
CA LEU A 14 7.91 10.45 4.72
C LEU A 14 6.41 10.68 4.96
N PHE A 15 5.63 9.61 5.16
CA PHE A 15 4.21 9.69 5.46
C PHE A 15 3.98 10.42 6.79
N MET A 16 4.67 10.03 7.86
CA MET A 16 4.57 10.71 9.15
C MET A 16 5.06 12.17 9.08
N LEU A 17 6.11 12.45 8.30
CA LEU A 17 6.60 13.81 8.08
C LEU A 17 5.56 14.70 7.38
N ALA A 18 4.69 14.15 6.53
CA ALA A 18 3.61 14.91 5.91
C ALA A 18 2.57 15.42 6.94
N PHE A 19 2.50 14.80 8.12
CA PHE A 19 1.69 15.26 9.26
C PHE A 19 2.52 16.09 10.25
N ALA A 20 3.79 16.40 9.96
CA ALA A 20 4.58 17.25 10.82
C ALA A 20 3.99 18.68 10.84
N GLY A 21 3.61 19.14 12.03
CA GLY A 21 3.02 20.46 12.23
C GLY A 21 1.49 20.49 12.25
N VAL A 22 0.81 19.34 12.07
CA VAL A 22 -0.61 19.25 12.45
C VAL A 22 -0.73 19.29 13.98
N VAL A 23 -1.86 19.81 14.48
CA VAL A 23 -2.11 19.79 15.93
C VAL A 23 -2.12 18.34 16.43
N PRO A 24 -1.59 18.03 17.63
CA PRO A 24 -1.39 16.64 18.07
C PRO A 24 -2.63 15.75 17.97
N GLN A 25 -3.82 16.29 18.21
CA GLN A 25 -5.11 15.60 18.10
C GLN A 25 -5.46 15.14 16.67
N ASP A 26 -4.98 15.83 15.64
CA ASP A 26 -5.17 15.49 14.22
C ASP A 26 -3.98 14.69 13.66
N GLY A 27 -3.06 14.30 14.54
CA GLY A 27 -1.91 13.50 14.19
C GLY A 27 -2.26 12.07 13.81
N ILE A 28 -1.24 11.35 13.37
CA ILE A 28 -1.30 9.93 13.05
C ILE A 28 -0.30 9.21 13.94
N LEU A 29 -0.66 8.03 14.43
CA LEU A 29 0.28 7.10 15.06
C LEU A 29 0.72 6.05 14.06
N ALA A 30 2.03 5.86 13.93
CA ALA A 30 2.58 4.69 13.26
C ALA A 30 2.43 3.47 14.19
N ALA A 31 1.53 2.57 13.85
CA ALA A 31 1.38 1.27 14.52
C ALA A 31 2.44 0.25 14.03
N GLY A 32 3.22 0.61 13.01
CA GLY A 32 4.37 -0.17 12.55
C GLY A 32 3.95 -1.50 11.92
N LYS A 33 4.76 -2.54 12.12
CA LYS A 33 4.53 -3.91 11.64
C LYS A 33 3.70 -4.71 12.64
N ALA A 34 2.57 -4.15 13.10
CA ALA A 34 1.69 -4.84 14.03
C ALA A 34 1.05 -6.05 13.33
N ASP A 35 1.32 -7.25 13.84
CA ASP A 35 0.72 -8.47 13.32
C ASP A 35 -0.80 -8.41 13.54
N CYS A 36 -1.56 -8.49 12.45
CA CYS A 36 -3.00 -8.59 12.50
C CYS A 36 -3.38 -10.07 12.47
N LYS A 37 -4.09 -10.54 13.48
CA LYS A 37 -4.50 -11.93 13.68
C LYS A 37 -6.02 -12.04 13.73
N VAL A 38 -6.56 -12.95 12.94
CA VAL A 38 -7.96 -13.41 13.05
C VAL A 38 -7.96 -14.93 12.98
N ASP A 39 -8.53 -15.57 13.98
CA ASP A 39 -8.46 -17.03 14.17
C ASP A 39 -7.01 -17.53 14.09
N GLU A 40 -6.68 -18.39 13.12
CA GLU A 40 -5.32 -18.90 12.87
C GLU A 40 -4.56 -18.12 11.80
N GLU A 41 -5.19 -17.15 11.14
CA GLU A 41 -4.56 -16.37 10.07
C GLU A 41 -3.87 -15.12 10.63
N VAL A 42 -2.57 -15.00 10.36
CA VAL A 42 -1.74 -13.84 10.77
C VAL A 42 -1.18 -13.15 9.54
N LYS A 43 -1.36 -11.83 9.45
CA LYS A 43 -0.74 -10.97 8.42
C LYS A 43 -0.01 -9.80 9.05
N SER A 44 1.24 -9.61 8.62
CA SER A 44 2.09 -8.51 9.07
C SER A 44 2.23 -7.46 7.96
N PRO A 45 1.54 -6.32 8.04
CA PRO A 45 1.62 -5.29 7.01
C PRO A 45 3.01 -4.66 6.99
N ASN A 46 3.46 -4.16 5.84
CA ASN A 46 4.74 -3.45 5.76
C ASN A 46 4.76 -2.16 6.59
N ALA A 47 3.66 -1.42 6.63
CA ALA A 47 3.43 -0.34 7.57
C ALA A 47 1.94 -0.20 7.89
N SER A 48 1.61 0.43 9.01
CA SER A 48 0.24 0.63 9.45
C SER A 48 0.09 1.90 10.29
N PHE A 49 -1.08 2.53 10.20
CA PHE A 49 -1.33 3.85 10.77
C PHE A 49 -2.73 3.96 11.38
N VAL A 50 -2.82 4.70 12.49
CA VAL A 50 -4.06 5.02 13.21
C VAL A 50 -4.16 6.54 13.36
N PRO A 51 -5.07 7.21 12.64
CA PRO A 51 -5.40 8.61 12.88
C PRO A 51 -5.97 8.80 14.29
N LEU A 52 -5.55 9.85 14.99
CA LEU A 52 -5.92 10.06 16.39
C LEU A 52 -7.35 10.56 16.57
N CYS A 53 -7.87 11.33 15.61
CA CYS A 53 -9.21 11.93 15.67
C CYS A 53 -10.31 11.10 15.00
N LEU A 54 -9.96 10.02 14.29
CA LEU A 54 -10.95 9.17 13.64
C LEU A 54 -11.40 8.03 14.57
N PRO A 55 -12.67 7.60 14.45
CA PRO A 55 -13.11 6.40 15.15
C PRO A 55 -12.25 5.21 14.74
N LYS A 56 -11.93 4.35 15.72
CA LYS A 56 -11.28 3.08 15.43
C LYS A 56 -12.24 2.23 14.59
N PRO A 57 -11.76 1.55 13.54
CA PRO A 57 -12.67 0.79 12.67
C PRO A 57 -13.30 -0.43 13.36
N SER A 58 -12.71 -0.88 14.47
CA SER A 58 -13.15 -2.07 15.20
C SER A 58 -13.14 -1.84 16.70
N LEU A 59 -14.13 -2.42 17.38
CA LEU A 59 -14.16 -2.55 18.84
C LEU A 59 -13.29 -3.71 19.34
N HIS A 60 -12.96 -4.65 18.46
CA HIS A 60 -12.10 -5.79 18.79
C HIS A 60 -10.65 -5.47 18.44
N PRO A 61 -9.67 -6.00 19.19
CA PRO A 61 -8.27 -5.81 18.85
C PRO A 61 -7.88 -6.57 17.57
N CYS A 62 -6.82 -6.12 16.92
CA CYS A 62 -6.21 -6.82 15.79
C CYS A 62 -5.27 -7.95 16.19
N ASP A 63 -4.90 -8.03 17.48
CA ASP A 63 -4.02 -9.07 17.99
C ASP A 63 -4.39 -9.50 19.41
N ASN A 64 -3.67 -10.51 19.90
CA ASN A 64 -3.87 -11.07 21.24
C ASN A 64 -3.36 -10.16 22.37
N VAL A 65 -2.65 -9.07 22.05
CA VAL A 65 -2.09 -8.14 23.04
C VAL A 65 -3.00 -6.94 23.25
N GLY A 66 -4.05 -6.80 22.44
CA GLY A 66 -5.06 -5.75 22.59
C GLY A 66 -4.81 -4.53 21.70
N ASN A 67 -3.91 -4.61 20.72
CA ASN A 67 -3.68 -3.50 19.81
C ASN A 67 -4.93 -3.27 18.94
N PRO A 68 -5.32 -2.01 18.69
CA PRO A 68 -6.46 -1.72 17.82
C PRO A 68 -6.15 -2.07 16.37
N TRP A 69 -7.18 -2.35 15.58
CA TRP A 69 -7.03 -2.42 14.13
C TRP A 69 -6.50 -1.11 13.55
N PRO A 70 -5.45 -1.16 12.70
CA PRO A 70 -5.03 0.01 11.96
C PRO A 70 -6.11 0.49 10.99
N THR A 71 -6.29 1.80 10.90
CA THR A 71 -7.22 2.40 9.93
C THR A 71 -6.65 2.33 8.52
N ILE A 72 -5.35 2.59 8.37
CA ILE A 72 -4.63 2.59 7.09
C ILE A 72 -3.54 1.53 7.14
N ILE A 73 -3.53 0.64 6.15
CA ILE A 73 -2.52 -0.38 5.94
C ILE A 73 -1.71 -0.03 4.69
N VAL A 74 -0.41 -0.29 4.73
CA VAL A 74 0.46 -0.19 3.56
C VAL A 74 1.14 -1.52 3.32
N GLU A 75 1.02 -2.03 2.10
CA GLU A 75 1.69 -3.25 1.67
C GLU A 75 2.62 -3.01 0.48
N VAL A 76 3.75 -3.71 0.48
CA VAL A 76 4.79 -3.60 -0.55
C VAL A 76 5.08 -4.98 -1.13
N ALA A 77 4.56 -5.22 -2.34
CA ALA A 77 4.81 -6.43 -3.11
C ALA A 77 6.13 -6.31 -3.89
N LYS A 78 7.13 -7.13 -3.52
CA LYS A 78 8.43 -7.16 -4.20
C LYS A 78 8.83 -8.53 -4.76
N SER A 79 8.67 -9.59 -3.99
CA SER A 79 9.04 -10.98 -4.36
C SER A 79 7.86 -11.95 -4.35
N LYS A 80 6.72 -11.52 -3.83
CA LYS A 80 5.46 -12.24 -3.91
C LYS A 80 4.73 -11.76 -5.17
N THR A 81 3.92 -12.62 -5.78
CA THR A 81 3.06 -12.21 -6.90
C THR A 81 2.13 -11.09 -6.45
N VAL A 82 1.74 -10.21 -7.38
CA VAL A 82 0.69 -9.20 -7.13
C VAL A 82 -0.56 -9.85 -6.54
N THR A 83 -0.90 -11.04 -7.02
CA THR A 83 -2.00 -11.88 -6.51
C THR A 83 -1.89 -12.14 -5.01
N HIS A 84 -0.71 -12.54 -4.51
CA HIS A 84 -0.52 -12.75 -3.06
C HIS A 84 -0.78 -11.46 -2.27
N ALA A 85 -0.28 -10.32 -2.76
CA ALA A 85 -0.46 -9.05 -2.07
C ALA A 85 -1.91 -8.59 -2.09
N ARG A 86 -2.63 -8.79 -3.19
CA ARG A 86 -4.08 -8.55 -3.28
C ARG A 86 -4.88 -9.49 -2.37
N ASN A 87 -4.44 -10.72 -2.14
CA ASN A 87 -5.05 -11.60 -1.14
C ASN A 87 -4.91 -11.03 0.29
N ASN A 88 -3.77 -10.41 0.62
CA ASN A 88 -3.61 -9.72 1.89
C ASN A 88 -4.59 -8.54 2.01
N VAL A 89 -4.85 -7.79 0.92
CA VAL A 89 -5.83 -6.70 0.91
C VAL A 89 -7.21 -7.19 1.37
N ASN A 90 -7.67 -8.34 0.88
CA ASN A 90 -8.95 -8.93 1.28
C ASN A 90 -9.01 -9.27 2.77
N PHE A 91 -7.90 -9.76 3.34
CA PHE A 91 -7.79 -9.98 4.77
C PHE A 91 -7.93 -8.66 5.56
N TYR A 92 -7.27 -7.59 5.12
CA TYR A 92 -7.27 -6.32 5.85
C TYR A 92 -8.60 -5.56 5.74
N LEU A 93 -9.27 -5.60 4.58
CA LEU A 93 -10.50 -4.85 4.34
C LEU A 93 -11.79 -5.62 4.70
N HIS A 94 -11.69 -6.79 5.31
CA HIS A 94 -12.87 -7.45 5.84
C HIS A 94 -13.55 -6.56 6.90
N SER A 95 -14.87 -6.69 7.08
CA SER A 95 -15.66 -5.87 8.00
C SER A 95 -15.04 -5.80 9.41
N ASN A 96 -15.07 -4.61 10.01
CA ASN A 96 -14.52 -4.27 11.33
C ASN A 96 -12.99 -4.51 11.44
N ARG A 97 -12.22 -4.15 10.41
CA ARG A 97 -10.75 -4.27 10.37
C ARG A 97 -10.06 -2.98 9.93
N ALA A 98 -9.51 -2.89 8.72
CA ALA A 98 -8.96 -1.65 8.18
C ALA A 98 -9.96 -0.94 7.27
N GLU A 99 -9.85 0.38 7.15
CA GLU A 99 -10.64 1.18 6.22
C GLU A 99 -9.93 1.33 4.87
N ASP A 100 -8.62 1.53 4.88
CA ASP A 100 -7.82 1.77 3.68
C ASP A 100 -6.62 0.83 3.60
N VAL A 101 -6.34 0.33 2.39
CA VAL A 101 -5.10 -0.38 2.07
C VAL A 101 -4.44 0.29 0.87
N ILE A 102 -3.18 0.67 1.01
CA ILE A 102 -2.33 1.19 -0.06
C ILE A 102 -1.32 0.11 -0.43
N LEU A 103 -1.42 -0.45 -1.63
CA LEU A 103 -0.53 -1.48 -2.13
C LEU A 103 0.45 -0.88 -3.14
N PHE A 104 1.74 -0.95 -2.81
CA PHE A 104 2.83 -0.68 -3.75
C PHE A 104 3.34 -1.98 -4.35
N TYR A 105 3.49 -2.02 -5.67
CA TYR A 105 4.09 -3.15 -6.38
C TYR A 105 5.18 -2.67 -7.33
N LEU A 106 6.38 -3.25 -7.19
CA LEU A 106 7.47 -3.02 -8.14
C LEU A 106 7.52 -4.17 -9.16
N GLY A 107 6.94 -3.94 -10.34
CA GLY A 107 6.89 -4.90 -11.43
C GLY A 107 8.02 -4.77 -12.43
N LYS A 108 8.10 -5.75 -13.33
CA LYS A 108 8.93 -5.72 -14.54
C LYS A 108 8.02 -5.61 -15.77
N TRP A 109 8.47 -4.88 -16.78
CA TRP A 109 7.87 -4.93 -18.11
C TRP A 109 8.42 -6.14 -18.85
N GLU A 110 7.61 -7.18 -18.99
CA GLU A 110 8.00 -8.38 -19.72
C GLU A 110 8.35 -8.02 -21.18
N GLY A 111 9.50 -8.52 -21.64
CA GLY A 111 10.01 -8.27 -22.99
C GLY A 111 10.61 -6.87 -23.24
N CYS A 112 10.70 -6.01 -22.22
CA CYS A 112 11.30 -4.68 -22.36
C CYS A 112 12.57 -4.55 -21.51
N THR A 113 13.69 -4.18 -22.13
CA THR A 113 14.98 -3.99 -21.44
C THR A 113 15.57 -2.61 -21.73
N ASP A 114 16.40 -2.12 -20.82
CA ASP A 114 17.24 -0.96 -21.07
C ASP A 114 18.43 -1.30 -22.01
N ALA A 115 19.25 -0.30 -22.30
CA ALA A 115 20.44 -0.45 -23.14
C ALA A 115 21.50 -1.42 -22.57
N ALA A 116 21.45 -1.72 -21.27
CA ALA A 116 22.33 -2.68 -20.60
C ALA A 116 21.70 -4.09 -20.52
N GLY A 117 20.54 -4.31 -21.15
CA GLY A 117 19.81 -5.57 -21.12
C GLY A 117 19.08 -5.86 -19.80
N GLN A 118 18.95 -4.87 -18.91
CA GLN A 118 18.19 -5.03 -17.67
C GLN A 118 16.69 -4.84 -17.92
N PRO A 119 15.80 -5.66 -17.33
CA PRO A 119 14.37 -5.48 -17.48
C PRO A 119 13.91 -4.10 -16.99
N LEU A 120 13.15 -3.40 -17.83
CA LEU A 120 12.45 -2.18 -17.41
C LEU A 120 11.46 -2.51 -16.30
N ARG A 121 11.21 -1.54 -15.41
CA ARG A 121 10.37 -1.73 -14.22
C ARG A 121 9.26 -0.69 -14.15
N TYR A 122 8.23 -0.97 -13.38
CA TYR A 122 7.22 0.03 -13.04
C TYR A 122 6.89 -0.08 -11.57
N LEU A 123 6.51 1.05 -10.98
CA LEU A 123 5.91 1.06 -9.66
C LEU A 123 4.40 1.27 -9.83
N LEU A 124 3.60 0.33 -9.37
CA LEU A 124 2.16 0.46 -9.25
C LEU A 124 1.82 0.85 -7.81
N CYS A 125 0.89 1.77 -7.64
CA CYS A 125 0.26 2.11 -6.35
C CYS A 125 -1.25 1.95 -6.51
N GLU A 126 -1.81 1.02 -5.75
CA GLU A 126 -3.24 0.74 -5.74
C GLU A 126 -3.81 1.18 -4.39
N HIS A 127 -4.87 1.97 -4.42
CA HIS A 127 -5.61 2.36 -3.24
C HIS A 127 -6.94 1.61 -3.21
N TYR A 128 -7.13 0.89 -2.11
CA TYR A 128 -8.34 0.18 -1.76
C TYR A 128 -8.99 0.83 -0.53
N CYS A 129 -10.31 0.94 -0.54
CA CYS A 129 -11.08 1.52 0.55
C CYS A 129 -12.29 0.63 0.83
N HIS A 130 -12.50 0.24 2.08
CA HIS A 130 -13.59 -0.64 2.51
C HIS A 130 -14.95 -0.20 1.96
N GLN A 131 -15.22 1.11 1.96
CA GLN A 131 -16.51 1.68 1.57
C GLN A 131 -16.65 1.94 0.06
N ARG A 132 -15.53 2.12 -0.66
CA ARG A 132 -15.54 2.61 -2.06
C ARG A 132 -15.02 1.60 -3.07
N SER A 133 -14.23 0.62 -2.63
CA SER A 133 -13.69 -0.41 -3.50
C SER A 133 -14.80 -1.33 -4.00
N PRO A 134 -14.94 -1.53 -5.32
CA PRO A 134 -15.83 -2.55 -5.85
C PRO A 134 -15.41 -3.94 -5.37
N GLN A 135 -16.36 -4.85 -5.24
CA GLN A 135 -16.10 -6.25 -4.96
C GLN A 135 -16.50 -7.10 -6.16
N HIS A 136 -15.61 -7.99 -6.58
CA HIS A 136 -15.87 -9.01 -7.59
C HIS A 136 -15.47 -10.36 -7.00
N GLU A 137 -16.40 -11.33 -6.97
CA GLU A 137 -16.15 -12.66 -6.38
C GLU A 137 -15.54 -12.60 -4.96
N ASN A 138 -16.07 -11.73 -4.11
CA ASN A 138 -15.58 -11.47 -2.74
C ASN A 138 -14.14 -10.95 -2.65
N GLN A 139 -13.61 -10.39 -3.74
CA GLN A 139 -12.31 -9.73 -3.76
C GLN A 139 -12.47 -8.23 -4.01
N TYR A 140 -11.87 -7.43 -3.13
CA TYR A 140 -11.77 -5.99 -3.31
C TYR A 140 -10.93 -5.68 -4.55
N GLN A 141 -11.47 -4.80 -5.38
CA GLN A 141 -10.77 -4.17 -6.50
C GLN A 141 -10.27 -2.79 -6.07
N PRO A 142 -9.13 -2.32 -6.60
CA PRO A 142 -8.67 -0.98 -6.30
C PRO A 142 -9.67 0.02 -6.85
N PHE A 143 -10.10 0.99 -6.03
CA PHE A 143 -10.96 2.07 -6.54
C PHE A 143 -10.14 3.16 -7.24
N MET A 144 -8.81 3.14 -7.03
CA MET A 144 -7.87 4.06 -7.62
C MET A 144 -6.51 3.40 -7.81
N THR A 145 -5.92 3.59 -8.99
CA THR A 145 -4.62 3.00 -9.36
C THR A 145 -3.74 4.06 -10.02
N TYR A 146 -2.50 4.14 -9.56
CA TYR A 146 -1.45 4.99 -10.10
C TYR A 146 -0.28 4.12 -10.55
N GLU A 147 0.36 4.47 -11.66
CA GLU A 147 1.61 3.85 -12.10
C GLU A 147 2.67 4.93 -12.26
N PHE A 148 3.89 4.57 -11.92
CA PHE A 148 5.06 5.40 -12.09
C PHE A 148 6.02 4.65 -13.04
N GLY A 149 6.26 5.25 -14.20
CA GLY A 149 7.04 4.65 -15.29
C GLY A 149 8.56 4.65 -15.06
N THR A 150 9.30 3.97 -15.95
CA THR A 150 10.76 4.03 -16.06
C THR A 150 11.22 4.39 -17.48
N VAL A 151 12.51 4.74 -17.60
CA VAL A 151 13.21 5.26 -18.77
C VAL A 151 13.14 4.29 -19.98
N HIS A 152 12.82 4.81 -21.16
CA HIS A 152 12.88 4.09 -22.44
C HIS A 152 14.29 3.55 -22.77
N PRO A 153 14.41 2.56 -23.67
CA PRO A 153 15.69 2.00 -24.11
C PRO A 153 16.71 3.03 -24.66
N ASN A 154 16.24 4.19 -25.13
CA ASN A 154 17.08 5.28 -25.63
C ASN A 154 17.48 6.31 -24.55
N GLY A 155 17.23 6.03 -23.27
CA GLY A 155 17.54 6.96 -22.17
C GLY A 155 16.51 8.07 -21.95
N ARG A 156 15.41 8.13 -22.73
CA ARG A 156 14.32 9.09 -22.46
C ARG A 156 13.49 8.64 -21.26
N LYS A 157 13.34 9.50 -20.25
CA LYS A 157 12.36 9.31 -19.18
C LYS A 157 10.96 9.18 -19.79
N TYR A 158 10.28 8.07 -19.54
CA TYR A 158 8.88 7.89 -19.91
C TYR A 158 8.01 8.35 -18.74
N ASN A 159 7.32 9.47 -18.92
CA ASN A 159 6.33 9.99 -17.98
C ASN A 159 4.89 9.62 -18.39
N GLY A 160 4.72 8.83 -19.46
CA GLY A 160 3.41 8.48 -19.99
C GLY A 160 2.85 7.25 -19.29
N CYS A 161 1.69 7.39 -18.65
CA CYS A 161 0.96 6.24 -18.11
C CYS A 161 -0.02 5.76 -19.19
N SER A 162 0.02 4.48 -19.60
CA SER A 162 -0.87 3.95 -20.68
C SER A 162 -1.98 3.03 -20.19
N ALA A 163 -2.15 2.84 -18.88
CA ALA A 163 -3.21 1.99 -18.34
C ALA A 163 -4.57 2.72 -18.27
N HIS A 164 -5.64 1.98 -18.54
CA HIS A 164 -7.02 2.49 -18.53
C HIS A 164 -7.44 2.86 -17.09
N GLY A 165 -7.90 4.10 -16.87
CA GLY A 165 -8.36 4.59 -15.56
C GLY A 165 -7.33 5.35 -14.70
N MET A 166 -6.18 5.73 -15.27
CA MET A 166 -5.04 6.27 -14.51
C MET A 166 -4.99 7.81 -14.49
N GLN A 167 -4.68 8.40 -13.33
CA GLN A 167 -4.38 9.83 -13.18
C GLN A 167 -2.87 10.06 -13.10
N VAL A 168 -2.36 11.03 -13.87
CA VAL A 168 -0.96 11.50 -13.75
C VAL A 168 -0.90 12.48 -12.58
N LEU A 169 -0.15 12.14 -11.52
CA LEU A 169 0.14 13.10 -10.46
C LEU A 169 1.14 14.14 -11.00
N MET A 170 0.62 15.28 -11.42
CA MET A 170 1.42 16.47 -11.73
C MET A 170 1.81 17.11 -10.39
N ILE A 171 3.01 16.83 -9.90
CA ILE A 171 3.57 17.57 -8.76
C ILE A 171 4.00 18.94 -9.31
N GLN A 172 3.29 20.00 -8.90
CA GLN A 172 3.65 21.40 -9.18
C GLN A 172 4.71 21.90 -8.20
#